data_AF-D6A4L7-F1
#
_entry.id   AF-D6A4L7-F1
#
_cell.length_a   1.000
_cell.length_b   1.000
_cell.length_c   1.000
_cell.angle_alpha   90.00
_cell.angle_beta   90.00
_cell.angle_gamma   90.00
#
_symmetry.space_group_name_H-M   'P 1'
#
loop_
_entity.id
_entity.type
_entity.pdbx_description
1 polymer ?
#
loop_
_entity_poly.entity_id
_entity_poly.type
_entity_poly.pdbx_seq_one_letter_code
_entity_poly.pdbx_strand_id
1 'polypeptide(L)'
;MEQPPPTYEVIGAEIRKLRMQAGLSTAELAKAALISRRYLNHLENGYRTRMRPGPYQRLRTALGLPADSTQLLRPSPQDNPLGKR
;
A
#
# COMPACT_ATOMS: atom_id res chain seq x y z
N MET A 1 -6.01 -15.86 -17.31
CA MET A 1 -5.25 -14.67 -16.91
C MET A 1 -6.06 -13.96 -15.84
N GLU A 2 -5.64 -14.04 -14.58
CA GLU A 2 -6.29 -13.33 -13.48
C GLU A 2 -6.11 -11.82 -13.69
N GLN A 3 -7.22 -11.09 -13.86
CA GLN A 3 -7.15 -9.63 -13.96
C GLN A 3 -6.87 -9.08 -12.56
N PRO A 4 -5.87 -8.18 -12.39
CA PRO A 4 -5.63 -7.56 -11.10
C PRO A 4 -6.86 -6.76 -10.67
N PRO A 5 -7.14 -6.67 -9.37
CA PRO A 5 -8.30 -5.94 -8.87
C PRO A 5 -8.23 -4.48 -9.33
N PRO A 6 -9.39 -3.82 -9.56
CA PRO A 6 -9.44 -2.44 -10.03
C PRO A 6 -8.76 -1.47 -9.05
N THR A 7 -8.75 -1.83 -7.76
CA THR A 7 -8.02 -1.15 -6.69
C THR A 7 -7.58 -2.12 -5.60
N TYR A 8 -6.47 -1.82 -4.94
CA TYR A 8 -6.02 -2.45 -3.71
C TYR A 8 -6.49 -1.65 -2.49
N GLU A 9 -6.99 -2.32 -1.45
CA GLU A 9 -7.20 -1.70 -0.14
C GLU A 9 -5.94 -1.82 0.69
N VAL A 10 -5.39 -0.70 1.15
CA VAL A 10 -4.09 -0.62 1.83
C VAL A 10 -4.20 -0.22 3.30
N ILE A 11 -3.25 -0.68 4.11
CA ILE A 11 -3.08 -0.31 5.52
C ILE A 11 -2.15 0.90 5.59
N GLY A 12 -2.74 2.09 5.73
CA GLY A 12 -2.01 3.36 5.84
C GLY A 12 -0.92 3.38 6.92
N ALA A 13 -1.22 2.80 8.08
CA ALA A 13 -0.28 2.72 9.20
C ALA A 13 0.98 1.90 8.86
N GLU A 14 0.85 0.82 8.08
CA GLU A 14 1.99 -0.01 7.69
C GLU A 14 2.87 0.71 6.66
N ILE A 15 2.26 1.45 5.71
CA ILE A 15 2.98 2.34 4.79
C ILE A 15 3.83 3.34 5.59
N ARG A 16 3.23 4.00 6.58
CA ARG A 16 3.91 5.00 7.43
C ARG A 16 5.07 4.37 8.21
N LYS A 17 4.83 3.20 8.82
CA LYS A 17 5.84 2.47 9.61
C LYS A 17 7.04 2.10 8.76
N LEU A 18 6.83 1.47 7.61
CA LEU A 18 7.92 1.08 6.70
C LEU A 18 8.69 2.30 6.18
N ARG A 19 7.99 3.38 5.84
CA ARG A 19 8.62 4.65 5.45
C ARG A 19 9.57 5.15 6.55
N MET A 20 9.11 5.15 7.81
CA MET A 20 9.92 5.61 8.95
C MET A 20 11.11 4.68 9.21
N GLN A 21 10.92 3.36 9.09
CA GLN A 21 12.01 2.38 9.21
C GLN A 21 13.08 2.57 8.12
N ALA A 22 12.66 2.96 6.92
CA ALA A 22 13.57 3.30 5.82
C ALA A 22 14.22 4.71 5.96
N GLY A 23 13.91 5.47 7.02
CA GLY A 23 14.43 6.81 7.24
C GLY A 23 13.93 7.86 6.23
N LEU A 24 12.85 7.57 5.50
CA LEU A 24 12.34 8.44 4.45
C LEU A 24 11.34 9.48 5.00
N SER A 25 11.46 10.72 4.54
CA SER A 25 10.38 11.70 4.67
C SER A 25 9.19 11.35 3.77
N THR A 26 8.01 11.88 4.08
CA THR A 26 6.83 11.74 3.22
C THR A 26 7.08 12.29 1.80
N ALA A 27 7.88 13.35 1.67
CA ALA A 27 8.19 13.93 0.36
C ALA A 27 9.07 13.01 -0.50
N GLU A 28 10.09 12.39 0.11
CA GLU A 28 10.99 11.45 -0.57
C GLU A 28 10.25 10.21 -1.05
N LEU A 29 9.45 9.58 -0.19
CA LEU A 29 8.68 8.40 -0.59
C LEU A 29 7.65 8.73 -1.68
N ALA A 30 6.95 9.86 -1.55
CA ALA A 30 5.98 10.29 -2.56
C ALA A 30 6.64 10.51 -3.93
N LYS A 31 7.82 11.15 -3.94
CA LYS A 31 8.62 11.35 -5.16
C LYS A 31 9.04 10.01 -5.76
N ALA A 32 9.59 9.09 -4.95
CA ALA A 32 10.01 7.77 -5.41
C ALA A 32 8.84 6.93 -5.97
N ALA A 33 7.66 7.02 -5.35
CA ALA A 33 6.46 6.31 -5.79
C ALA A 33 5.69 7.00 -6.94
N LEU A 34 6.17 8.16 -7.42
CA LEU A 34 5.49 9.01 -8.41
C LEU A 34 4.02 9.25 -8.04
N ILE A 35 3.79 9.72 -6.81
CA ILE A 35 2.50 10.17 -6.30
C ILE A 35 2.66 11.52 -5.59
N SER A 36 1.55 12.24 -5.38
CA SER A 36 1.62 13.49 -4.63
C SER A 36 1.87 13.24 -3.14
N ARG A 37 2.63 14.13 -2.49
CA ARG A 37 2.83 14.14 -1.03
C ARG A 37 1.50 14.16 -0.28
N ARG A 38 0.51 14.91 -0.78
CA ARG A 38 -0.85 14.96 -0.21
C ARG A 38 -1.54 13.61 -0.29
N TYR A 39 -1.45 12.92 -1.42
CA TYR A 39 -2.05 11.59 -1.57
C TYR A 39 -1.40 10.58 -0.62
N LEU A 40 -0.07 10.56 -0.52
CA LEU A 40 0.62 9.70 0.44
C LEU A 40 0.20 10.00 1.89
N ASN A 41 0.12 11.28 2.29
CA ASN A 41 -0.40 11.65 3.60
C ASN A 41 -1.84 11.19 3.84
N HIS A 42 -2.71 11.27 2.83
CA HIS A 42 -4.07 10.76 2.94
C HIS A 42 -4.10 9.23 3.13
N LEU A 43 -3.19 8.50 2.46
CA LEU A 43 -3.04 7.06 2.66
C LEU A 43 -2.55 6.74 4.07
N GLU A 44 -1.44 7.35 4.51
CA GLU A 44 -0.82 7.08 5.82
C GLU A 44 -1.75 7.34 7.01
N ASN A 45 -2.66 8.31 6.88
CA ASN A 45 -3.62 8.65 7.92
C ASN A 45 -5.01 8.02 7.71
N GLY A 46 -5.19 7.17 6.68
CA GLY A 46 -6.46 6.46 6.43
C GLY A 46 -7.59 7.27 5.78
N TYR A 47 -7.39 8.55 5.45
CA TYR A 47 -8.35 9.36 4.68
C TYR A 47 -8.61 8.79 3.27
N ARG A 48 -7.65 8.04 2.74
CA ARG A 48 -7.77 7.21 1.55
C ARG A 48 -7.22 5.84 1.88
N THR A 49 -7.93 4.79 1.48
CA THR A 49 -7.49 3.40 1.67
C THR A 49 -7.40 2.63 0.36
N ARG A 50 -7.93 3.17 -0.74
CA ARG A 50 -7.93 2.50 -2.04
C ARG A 50 -6.89 3.09 -2.98
N MET A 51 -6.06 2.23 -3.56
CA MET A 51 -5.02 2.58 -4.52
C MET A 51 -5.25 1.85 -5.86
N ARG A 52 -5.00 2.54 -6.97
CA ARG A 52 -4.93 1.88 -8.28
C ARG A 52 -3.67 0.99 -8.36
N PRO A 53 -3.68 -0.07 -9.20
CA PRO A 53 -2.54 -0.99 -9.31
C PRO A 53 -1.19 -0.34 -9.62
N GLY A 54 -1.13 0.61 -10.56
CA GLY A 54 0.13 1.27 -10.94
C GLY A 54 0.79 2.03 -9.77
N PRO A 55 0.09 2.99 -9.13
CA PRO A 55 0.59 3.65 -7.92
C PRO A 55 0.92 2.70 -6.77
N TYR A 56 0.14 1.62 -6.59
CA TYR A 56 0.43 0.60 -5.58
C TYR A 56 1.77 -0.08 -5.83
N GLN A 57 2.00 -0.55 -7.06
CA GLN A 57 3.27 -1.20 -7.45
C GLN A 57 4.47 -0.27 -7.23
N ARG A 58 4.36 1.01 -7.62
CA ARG A 58 5.46 1.97 -7.42
C ARG A 58 5.72 2.27 -5.95
N LEU A 59 4.67 2.41 -5.13
CA LEU A 59 4.81 2.60 -3.69
C LEU A 59 5.49 1.39 -3.03
N ARG A 60 5.06 0.18 -3.39
CA ARG A 60 5.65 -1.09 -2.91
C ARG A 60 7.13 -1.17 -3.26
N THR A 61 7.49 -0.90 -4.52
CA THR A 61 8.89 -0.89 -4.97
C THR A 61 9.71 0.19 -4.25
N ALA A 62 9.17 1.40 -4.06
CA ALA A 62 9.85 2.49 -3.36
C ALA A 62 10.11 2.19 -1.87
N LEU A 63 9.33 1.28 -1.26
CA LEU A 63 9.53 0.77 0.08
C LEU A 63 10.47 -0.46 0.14
N GLY A 64 11.02 -0.89 -1.00
CA GLY A 64 11.91 -2.05 -1.07
C GLY A 64 11.20 -3.40 -0.91
N LEU A 65 9.88 -3.45 -1.10
CA LEU A 65 9.10 -4.67 -0.94
C LEU A 65 9.06 -5.50 -2.25
N PRO A 66 9.12 -6.84 -2.16
CA PRO A 66 9.10 -7.73 -3.33
C PRO A 66 7.74 -7.71 -4.05
N ALA A 67 7.71 -8.24 -5.28
CA ALA A 67 6.58 -8.13 -6.21
C ALA A 67 5.26 -8.68 -5.67
N ASP A 68 5.37 -9.76 -4.92
CA ASP A 68 4.35 -10.60 -4.30
C ASP A 68 4.02 -10.19 -2.85
N SER A 69 4.67 -9.16 -2.31
CA SER A 69 4.40 -8.72 -0.94
C SER A 69 2.97 -8.22 -0.78
N THR A 70 2.27 -8.79 0.20
CA THR A 70 0.93 -8.41 0.65
C THR A 70 0.95 -7.55 1.92
N GLN A 71 2.13 -7.18 2.43
CA GLN A 71 2.29 -6.49 3.73
C GLN A 71 1.54 -5.16 3.80
N LEU A 72 1.39 -4.46 2.68
CA LEU A 72 0.65 -3.20 2.62
C LEU A 72 -0.86 -3.37 2.47
N LEU A 73 -1.33 -4.57 2.15
CA LEU A 73 -2.73 -4.84 1.86
C LEU A 73 -3.50 -5.09 3.15
N ARG A 74 -4.73 -4.58 3.19
CA ARG A 74 -5.67 -5.02 4.21
C ARG A 74 -6.08 -6.46 3.86
N PRO A 75 -5.90 -7.45 4.77
CA PRO A 75 -6.33 -8.82 4.50
C PRO A 75 -7.83 -8.82 4.21
N SER A 76 -8.23 -9.46 3.11
CA SER A 76 -9.65 -9.65 2.81
C SER A 76 -10.21 -10.68 3.80
N PRO A 77 -11.43 -10.50 4.33
CA PRO A 77 -12.11 -11.55 5.09
C PRO A 77 -12.22 -12.89 4.33
N GLN A 78 -12.13 -12.85 2.99
CA GLN A 78 -12.22 -14.01 2.11
C GLN A 78 -10.94 -14.86 2.08
N ASP A 79 -9.82 -14.35 2.61
CA ASP A 79 -8.55 -15.09 2.69
C ASP A 79 -8.48 -15.98 3.94
N ASN A 80 -9.56 -16.08 4.72
CA ASN A 80 -9.69 -17.01 5.84
C ASN A 80 -10.38 -18.31 5.42
N PRO A 81 -9.66 -19.44 5.25
CA PRO A 81 -10.27 -20.73 4.90
C PRO A 81 -11.14 -21.34 6.01
N LEU A 82 -11.33 -20.68 7.16
CA LEU A 82 -12.13 -21.18 8.29
C LEU A 82 -13.51 -20.50 8.47
N GLY A 83 -14.13 -20.06 7.39
CA GLY A 83 -15.55 -19.69 7.37
C GLY A 83 -16.51 -20.89 7.40
N LYS A 84 -16.40 -21.80 8.37
CA LYS A 84 -17.46 -22.73 8.73
C LYS A 84 -18.04 -22.34 10.09
N ARG A 85 -19.21 -21.69 10.07
CA ARG A 85 -20.22 -21.81 11.11
C ARG A 85 -21.58 -21.84 10.43
#